data_AF-A0A914E108-F1
#
_entry.id   AF-A0A914E108-F1
#
_cell.length_a   1.000
_cell.length_b   1.000
_cell.length_c   1.000
_cell.angle_alpha   90.00
_cell.angle_beta   90.00
_cell.angle_gamma   90.00
#
_symmetry.space_group_name_H-M   'P 1'
#
loop_
_entity.id
_entity.type
_entity.pdbx_description
1 polymer ?
#
loop_
_entity_poly.entity_id
_entity_poly.type
_entity_poly.pdbx_seq_one_letter_code
_entity_poly.pdbx_strand_id
1 'polypeptide(L)'
;MTYLPALYESGVTPELMDDAMSAFLSEVIQKHDREEKVLCSKDPTVLMYMERIHQMFPKAKFLLLIRDARATVKSINDLNLWRWGFERNNFTQNFIIWNGMIASMANQCANLGSLCLMVHYERLILDTKSEIQRILNFLRVPFYEKILEHEKYMNRNGDKVQISQSMLSLDQVTHKIYKKKLHSWIGFYPNNVLKQLDKIAPMLKTLGYDTNSTIPSYEKLPIICRDKQTLYNGVEESCEAVKF
;
A
#
# COMPACT_ATOMS: atom_id res chain seq x y z
N MET A 1 -19.95 4.33 10.92
CA MET A 1 -20.99 4.20 9.88
C MET A 1 -22.31 4.08 10.62
N THR A 2 -23.21 5.07 10.51
CA THR A 2 -24.53 4.97 11.14
C THR A 2 -25.33 3.95 10.34
N TYR A 3 -25.64 2.79 10.94
CA TYR A 3 -26.46 1.78 10.28
C TYR A 3 -27.82 2.40 9.93
N LEU A 4 -28.30 2.12 8.72
CA LEU A 4 -29.62 2.58 8.30
C LEU A 4 -30.67 1.90 9.20
N PRO A 5 -31.52 2.64 9.94
CA PRO A 5 -32.52 2.07 10.84
C PRO A 5 -33.39 1.00 10.17
N ALA A 6 -33.74 1.22 8.90
CA ALA A 6 -34.51 0.28 8.09
C ALA A 6 -33.84 -1.09 7.87
N LEU A 7 -32.50 -1.18 7.84
CA LEU A 7 -31.79 -2.48 7.74
C LEU A 7 -31.86 -3.24 9.05
N TYR A 8 -31.70 -2.53 10.17
CA TYR A 8 -31.79 -3.14 11.49
C TYR A 8 -33.21 -3.64 11.77
N GLU A 9 -34.23 -2.84 11.43
CA GLU A 9 -35.65 -3.19 11.57
C GLU A 9 -36.07 -4.37 10.68
N SER A 10 -35.40 -4.59 9.55
CA SER A 10 -35.65 -5.75 8.67
C SER A 10 -34.86 -7.01 9.08
N GLY A 11 -34.13 -6.97 10.20
CA GLY A 11 -33.33 -8.09 10.71
C GLY A 11 -31.94 -8.22 10.05
N VAL A 12 -31.54 -7.27 9.19
CA VAL A 12 -30.21 -7.21 8.59
C VAL A 12 -29.26 -6.46 9.54
N THR A 13 -28.83 -7.15 10.59
CA THR A 13 -27.98 -6.56 11.63
C THR A 13 -26.53 -6.44 11.18
N PRO A 14 -25.71 -5.60 11.86
CA PRO A 14 -24.28 -5.52 11.59
C PRO A 14 -23.55 -6.84 11.68
N GLU A 15 -23.90 -7.67 12.66
CA GLU A 15 -23.31 -8.96 12.93
C GLU A 15 -23.62 -9.94 11.79
N LEU A 16 -24.89 -9.99 11.34
CA LEU A 16 -25.28 -10.82 10.20
C LEU A 16 -24.51 -10.43 8.92
N MET A 17 -24.33 -9.13 8.69
CA MET A 17 -23.56 -8.65 7.55
C MET A 17 -22.07 -9.01 7.67
N ASP A 18 -21.50 -8.94 8.87
CA ASP A 18 -20.13 -9.38 9.13
C ASP A 18 -19.93 -10.88 8.92
N ASP A 19 -20.87 -11.69 9.37
CA ASP A 19 -20.84 -13.15 9.16
C ASP A 19 -20.92 -13.48 7.65
N ALA A 20 -21.84 -12.86 6.93
CA ALA A 20 -22.00 -13.09 5.49
C ALA A 20 -20.76 -12.62 4.70
N MET A 21 -20.24 -11.42 5.00
CA MET A 21 -19.06 -10.89 4.32
C MET A 21 -17.79 -11.66 4.67
N SER A 22 -17.60 -12.04 5.93
CA SER A 22 -16.42 -12.81 6.36
C SER A 22 -16.41 -14.20 5.74
N ALA A 23 -17.57 -14.87 5.62
CA ALA A 23 -17.71 -16.14 4.92
C ALA A 23 -17.35 -16.00 3.43
N PHE A 24 -17.92 -14.98 2.75
CA PHE A 24 -17.62 -14.72 1.33
C PHE A 24 -16.13 -14.43 1.09
N LEU A 25 -15.54 -13.52 1.88
CA LEU A 25 -14.13 -13.15 1.76
C LEU A 25 -13.21 -14.34 2.07
N SER A 26 -13.56 -15.14 3.08
CA SER A 26 -12.81 -16.35 3.44
C SER A 26 -12.78 -17.35 2.29
N GLU A 27 -13.93 -17.60 1.67
CA GLU A 27 -14.06 -18.50 0.52
C GLU A 27 -13.20 -18.03 -0.66
N VAL A 28 -13.29 -16.74 -1.01
CA VAL A 28 -12.46 -16.18 -2.10
C VAL A 28 -10.98 -16.29 -1.76
N ILE A 29 -10.55 -15.82 -0.58
CA ILE A 29 -9.12 -15.80 -0.20
C ILE A 29 -8.54 -17.22 -0.14
N GLN A 30 -9.28 -18.18 0.41
CA GLN A 30 -8.81 -19.56 0.56
C GLN A 30 -8.77 -20.33 -0.77
N LYS A 31 -9.70 -20.05 -1.70
CA LYS A 31 -9.88 -20.89 -2.90
C LYS A 31 -9.43 -20.26 -4.21
N HIS A 32 -9.17 -18.94 -4.26
CA HIS A 32 -8.73 -18.29 -5.51
C HIS A 32 -7.28 -18.59 -5.88
N ASP A 33 -6.49 -19.12 -4.94
CA ASP A 33 -5.12 -19.57 -5.13
C ASP A 33 -4.94 -20.89 -4.34
N ARG A 34 -3.70 -21.26 -4.06
CA ARG A 34 -3.32 -22.46 -3.30
C ARG A 34 -3.44 -22.30 -1.79
N GLU A 35 -3.74 -23.41 -1.13
CA GLU A 35 -3.77 -23.50 0.32
C GLU A 35 -2.37 -23.34 0.92
N GLU A 36 -2.23 -22.42 1.88
CA GLU A 36 -0.98 -22.11 2.57
C GLU A 36 -1.25 -21.78 4.04
N LYS A 37 -0.22 -21.90 4.89
CA LYS A 37 -0.35 -21.61 6.33
C LYS A 37 -0.67 -20.16 6.64
N VAL A 38 -0.25 -19.25 5.77
CA VAL A 38 -0.48 -17.81 5.87
C VAL A 38 -1.06 -17.35 4.55
N LEU A 39 -2.33 -16.97 4.57
CA LEU A 39 -3.03 -16.45 3.41
C LEU A 39 -2.79 -14.95 3.26
N CYS A 40 -2.66 -14.48 2.03
CA CYS A 40 -2.47 -13.07 1.69
C CYS A 40 -3.48 -12.68 0.62
N SER A 41 -4.01 -11.45 0.72
CA SER A 41 -4.81 -10.84 -0.34
C SER A 41 -4.22 -9.47 -0.66
N LYS A 42 -4.06 -9.19 -1.96
CA LYS A 42 -3.55 -7.90 -2.46
C LYS A 42 -4.55 -7.30 -3.42
N ASP A 43 -5.34 -6.38 -2.89
CA ASP A 43 -6.15 -5.44 -3.65
C ASP A 43 -5.87 -4.01 -3.14
N PRO A 44 -5.48 -3.05 -3.99
CA PRO A 44 -5.11 -1.71 -3.55
C PRO A 44 -6.21 -0.97 -2.77
N THR A 45 -7.49 -1.15 -3.10
CA THR A 45 -8.57 -0.35 -2.52
C THR A 45 -9.15 -0.94 -1.24
N VAL A 46 -8.89 -2.23 -0.97
CA VAL A 46 -9.27 -2.92 0.28
C VAL A 46 -8.66 -2.25 1.51
N LEU A 47 -7.51 -1.59 1.35
CA LEU A 47 -6.86 -0.79 2.39
C LEU A 47 -7.65 0.47 2.80
N MET A 48 -8.70 0.86 2.07
CA MET A 48 -9.66 1.88 2.53
C MET A 48 -10.74 1.30 3.46
N TYR A 49 -10.62 0.04 3.88
CA TYR A 49 -11.59 -0.59 4.78
C TYR A 49 -10.91 -1.44 5.86
N MET A 50 -9.65 -1.17 6.20
CA MET A 50 -8.87 -2.00 7.13
C MET A 50 -9.57 -2.16 8.49
N GLU A 51 -10.14 -1.09 9.05
CA GLU A 51 -10.85 -1.16 10.34
C GLU A 51 -12.05 -2.10 10.27
N ARG A 52 -12.81 -2.05 9.17
CA ARG A 52 -13.95 -2.95 8.93
C ARG A 52 -13.51 -4.38 8.71
N ILE A 53 -12.41 -4.59 7.98
CA ILE A 53 -11.83 -5.91 7.76
C ILE A 53 -11.31 -6.49 9.07
N HIS A 54 -10.72 -5.66 9.94
CA HIS A 54 -10.24 -6.10 11.25
C HIS A 54 -11.37 -6.58 12.16
N GLN A 55 -12.56 -5.96 12.09
CA GLN A 55 -13.75 -6.44 12.81
C GLN A 55 -14.12 -7.88 12.41
N MET A 56 -14.06 -8.19 11.11
CA MET A 56 -14.34 -9.54 10.59
C MET A 56 -13.16 -10.51 10.77
N PHE A 57 -11.92 -10.02 10.73
CA PHE A 57 -10.70 -10.81 10.80
C PHE A 57 -9.74 -10.24 11.86
N PRO A 58 -9.99 -10.51 13.16
CA PRO A 58 -9.24 -9.88 14.26
C PRO A 58 -7.73 -10.20 14.28
N LYS A 59 -7.30 -11.24 13.57
CA LYS A 59 -5.88 -11.64 13.45
C LYS A 59 -5.21 -11.11 12.17
N ALA A 60 -5.95 -10.43 11.29
CA ALA A 60 -5.39 -9.88 10.06
C ALA A 60 -4.37 -8.78 10.38
N LYS A 61 -3.30 -8.73 9.58
CA LYS A 61 -2.31 -7.65 9.57
C LYS A 61 -2.33 -6.97 8.21
N PHE A 62 -2.07 -5.67 8.19
CA PHE A 62 -2.14 -4.85 7.00
C PHE A 62 -0.79 -4.27 6.65
N LEU A 63 -0.46 -4.27 5.36
CA LEU A 63 0.72 -3.60 4.82
C LEU A 63 0.24 -2.47 3.90
N LEU A 64 0.46 -1.22 4.32
CA LEU A 64 0.18 -0.05 3.49
C LEU A 64 1.45 0.37 2.76
N LEU A 65 1.53 0.02 1.48
CA LEU A 65 2.59 0.50 0.60
C LEU A 65 2.30 1.95 0.19
N ILE A 66 3.20 2.84 0.55
CA ILE A 66 3.15 4.27 0.25
C ILE A 66 4.20 4.55 -0.82
N ARG A 67 3.84 5.34 -1.82
CA ARG A 67 4.75 5.76 -2.88
C ARG A 67 4.54 7.23 -3.19
N ASP A 68 5.58 7.93 -3.61
CA ASP A 68 5.50 9.32 -4.04
C ASP A 68 4.33 9.51 -5.01
N ALA A 69 3.45 10.48 -4.72
CA ALA A 69 2.29 10.79 -5.55
C ALA A 69 2.68 11.06 -7.00
N ARG A 70 3.82 11.73 -7.22
CA ARG A 70 4.33 12.08 -8.55
C ARG A 70 4.70 10.81 -9.33
N ALA A 71 5.30 9.83 -8.67
CA ALA A 71 5.59 8.54 -9.28
C ALA A 71 4.31 7.72 -9.53
N THR A 72 3.37 7.77 -8.58
CA THR A 72 2.12 7.01 -8.62
C THR A 72 1.18 7.50 -9.73
N VAL A 73 0.91 8.80 -9.79
CA VAL A 73 0.05 9.40 -10.81
C VAL A 73 0.64 9.22 -12.20
N LYS A 74 1.97 9.32 -12.36
CA LYS A 74 2.61 9.02 -13.65
C LYS A 74 2.47 7.55 -14.00
N SER A 75 2.65 6.63 -13.05
CA SER A 75 2.50 5.19 -13.30
C SER A 75 1.07 4.85 -13.73
N ILE A 76 0.06 5.49 -13.13
CA ILE A 76 -1.34 5.37 -13.56
C ILE A 76 -1.50 5.83 -15.00
N ASN A 77 -0.86 6.95 -15.35
CA ASN A 77 -0.88 7.46 -16.72
C ASN A 77 -0.21 6.51 -17.73
N ASP A 78 0.99 6.03 -17.42
CA ASP A 78 1.74 5.11 -18.27
C ASP A 78 0.98 3.79 -18.52
N LEU A 79 0.25 3.31 -17.51
CA LEU A 79 -0.54 2.08 -17.57
C LEU A 79 -1.99 2.28 -18.05
N ASN A 80 -2.39 3.50 -18.44
CA ASN A 80 -3.76 3.84 -18.80
C ASN A 80 -4.83 3.43 -17.75
N LEU A 81 -4.49 3.60 -16.47
CA LEU A 81 -5.31 3.17 -15.33
C LEU A 81 -6.39 4.21 -14.94
N TRP A 82 -7.28 4.54 -15.87
CA TRP A 82 -8.32 5.59 -15.71
C TRP A 82 -9.54 5.13 -14.89
N ARG A 83 -9.29 4.55 -13.71
CA ARG A 83 -10.31 4.05 -12.77
C ARG A 83 -10.31 4.91 -11.51
N TRP A 84 -11.31 4.75 -10.65
CA TRP A 84 -11.42 5.47 -9.38
C TRP A 84 -11.38 7.01 -9.52
N GLY A 85 -11.84 7.52 -10.66
CA GLY A 85 -11.85 8.95 -10.98
C GLY A 85 -10.55 9.50 -11.58
N PHE A 86 -9.49 8.70 -11.74
CA PHE A 86 -8.27 9.15 -12.40
C PHE A 86 -8.51 9.42 -13.90
N GLU A 87 -7.96 10.52 -14.40
CA GLU A 87 -8.18 11.01 -15.77
C GLU A 87 -6.86 11.29 -16.49
N ARG A 88 -6.82 11.06 -17.82
CA ARG A 88 -5.58 11.18 -18.61
C ARG A 88 -4.92 12.56 -18.58
N ASN A 89 -5.72 13.61 -18.66
CA ASN A 89 -5.22 14.97 -18.88
C ASN A 89 -5.49 15.92 -17.70
N ASN A 90 -5.73 15.37 -16.50
CA ASN A 90 -6.10 16.15 -15.33
C ASN A 90 -5.19 15.85 -14.14
N PHE A 91 -3.95 16.32 -14.21
CA PHE A 91 -2.95 16.06 -13.17
C PHE A 91 -3.38 16.59 -11.81
N THR A 92 -3.97 17.79 -11.75
CA THR A 92 -4.46 18.38 -10.51
C THR A 92 -5.48 17.47 -9.83
N GLN A 93 -6.50 17.02 -10.57
CA GLN A 93 -7.50 16.10 -10.05
C GLN A 93 -6.88 14.76 -9.62
N ASN A 94 -5.95 14.21 -10.40
CA ASN A 94 -5.28 12.95 -10.07
C ASN A 94 -4.49 13.05 -8.76
N PHE A 95 -3.81 14.17 -8.50
CA PHE A 95 -3.14 14.40 -7.22
C PHE A 95 -4.13 14.52 -6.05
N ILE A 96 -5.27 15.19 -6.24
CA ILE A 96 -6.33 15.29 -5.23
C ILE A 96 -6.91 13.91 -4.92
N ILE A 97 -7.18 13.09 -5.94
CA ILE A 97 -7.67 11.72 -5.78
C ILE A 97 -6.66 10.86 -5.03
N TRP A 98 -5.40 10.87 -5.47
CA TRP A 98 -4.33 10.16 -4.77
C TRP A 98 -4.26 10.58 -3.30
N ASN A 99 -4.34 11.88 -3.03
CA ASN A 99 -4.29 12.43 -1.68
C ASN A 99 -5.46 11.95 -0.82
N GLY A 100 -6.68 11.99 -1.35
CA GLY A 100 -7.86 11.49 -0.64
C GLY A 100 -7.78 10.00 -0.33
N MET A 101 -7.35 9.19 -1.30
CA MET A 101 -7.18 7.74 -1.12
C MET A 101 -6.11 7.43 -0.06
N ILE A 102 -4.91 8.00 -0.18
CA ILE A 102 -3.82 7.71 0.74
C ILE A 102 -4.08 8.26 2.14
N ALA A 103 -4.75 9.43 2.27
CA ALA A 103 -5.17 9.96 3.56
C ALA A 103 -6.12 8.98 4.27
N SER A 104 -7.14 8.47 3.57
CA SER A 104 -8.07 7.49 4.11
C SER A 104 -7.37 6.20 4.56
N MET A 105 -6.49 5.64 3.71
CA MET A 105 -5.75 4.43 4.03
C MET A 105 -4.77 4.65 5.19
N ALA A 106 -4.06 5.78 5.21
CA ALA A 106 -3.08 6.09 6.25
C ALA A 106 -3.76 6.31 7.60
N ASN A 107 -4.89 7.00 7.64
CA ASN A 107 -5.69 7.19 8.86
C ASN A 107 -6.16 5.84 9.43
N GLN A 108 -6.68 4.94 8.59
CA GLN A 108 -7.10 3.60 9.05
C GLN A 108 -5.93 2.77 9.57
N CYS A 109 -4.81 2.82 8.88
CA CYS A 109 -3.58 2.14 9.31
C CYS A 109 -3.11 2.67 10.67
N ALA A 110 -3.14 3.99 10.86
CA ALA A 110 -2.78 4.63 12.13
C ALA A 110 -3.73 4.22 13.26
N ASN A 111 -5.04 4.19 13.00
CA ASN A 111 -6.06 3.75 13.97
C ASN A 111 -5.84 2.31 14.44
N LEU A 112 -5.48 1.41 13.52
CA LEU A 112 -5.18 0.00 13.81
C LEU A 112 -3.86 -0.21 14.58
N GLY A 113 -2.98 0.81 14.63
CA GLY A 113 -1.74 0.76 15.40
C GLY A 113 -0.84 -0.42 15.00
N SER A 114 -0.50 -1.29 15.94
CA SER A 114 0.42 -2.41 15.74
C SER A 114 -0.06 -3.49 14.75
N LEU A 115 -1.28 -3.38 14.23
CA LEU A 115 -1.82 -4.30 13.22
C LEU A 115 -1.62 -3.81 11.78
N CYS A 116 -1.14 -2.59 11.58
CA CYS A 116 -0.83 -2.06 10.26
C CYS A 116 0.60 -1.51 10.18
N LEU A 117 1.31 -1.87 9.12
CA LEU A 117 2.65 -1.38 8.83
C LEU A 117 2.64 -0.50 7.57
N MET A 118 3.10 0.74 7.72
CA MET A 118 3.39 1.62 6.59
C MET A 118 4.79 1.34 6.02
N VAL A 119 4.88 1.25 4.70
CA VAL A 119 6.12 0.94 3.99
C VAL A 119 6.28 1.90 2.82
N HIS A 120 7.37 2.67 2.79
CA HIS A 120 7.73 3.43 1.60
C HIS A 120 8.26 2.49 0.52
N TYR A 121 7.66 2.54 -0.67
CA TYR A 121 8.13 1.83 -1.85
C TYR A 121 9.59 2.19 -2.14
N GLU A 122 9.96 3.46 -2.02
CA GLU A 122 11.31 3.92 -2.32
C GLU A 122 12.34 3.33 -1.36
N ARG A 123 12.01 3.21 -0.06
CA ARG A 123 12.84 2.48 0.91
C ARG A 123 12.95 1.00 0.54
N LEU A 124 11.82 0.36 0.22
CA LEU A 124 11.79 -1.06 -0.19
C LEU A 124 12.67 -1.35 -1.42
N ILE A 125 12.85 -0.37 -2.31
CA ILE A 125 13.70 -0.50 -3.50
C ILE A 125 15.16 -0.09 -3.23
N LEU A 126 15.40 0.86 -2.33
CA LEU A 126 16.75 1.34 -2.00
C LEU A 126 17.49 0.40 -1.04
N ASP A 127 16.79 -0.15 -0.05
CA ASP A 127 17.29 -1.09 0.95
C ASP A 127 16.34 -2.29 1.11
N THR A 128 16.25 -3.07 0.04
CA THR A 128 15.30 -4.18 -0.09
C THR A 128 15.44 -5.23 1.01
N LYS A 129 16.67 -5.65 1.34
CA LYS A 129 16.88 -6.73 2.30
C LYS A 129 16.41 -6.31 3.69
N SER A 130 16.80 -5.12 4.14
CA SER A 130 16.39 -4.60 5.45
C SER A 130 14.88 -4.41 5.53
N GLU A 131 14.26 -3.76 4.54
CA GLU A 131 12.82 -3.51 4.55
C GLU A 131 11.99 -4.81 4.46
N ILE A 132 12.42 -5.82 3.69
CA ILE A 132 11.75 -7.12 3.66
C ILE A 132 11.87 -7.84 5.00
N GLN A 133 13.05 -7.80 5.64
CA GLN A 133 13.22 -8.37 6.98
C GLN A 133 12.31 -7.67 8.00
N ARG A 134 12.18 -6.34 7.92
CA ARG A 134 11.25 -5.53 8.73
C ARG A 134 9.80 -5.97 8.52
N ILE A 135 9.37 -6.08 7.26
CA ILE A 135 8.01 -6.49 6.91
C ILE A 135 7.72 -7.91 7.42
N LEU A 136 8.62 -8.87 7.19
CA LEU A 136 8.41 -10.26 7.58
C LEU A 136 8.42 -10.44 9.11
N ASN A 137 9.27 -9.69 9.82
CA ASN A 137 9.25 -9.66 11.29
C ASN A 137 7.91 -9.13 11.81
N PHE A 138 7.42 -8.02 11.26
CA PHE A 138 6.08 -7.51 11.57
C PHE A 138 5.00 -8.56 11.32
N LEU A 139 5.05 -9.28 10.19
CA LEU A 139 4.10 -10.34 9.87
C LEU A 139 4.27 -11.59 10.74
N ARG A 140 5.41 -11.77 11.41
CA ARG A 140 5.85 -13.01 12.10
C ARG A 140 6.03 -14.18 11.14
N VAL A 141 6.65 -13.89 10.00
CA VAL A 141 7.01 -14.88 8.96
C VAL A 141 8.54 -14.95 8.88
N PRO A 142 9.16 -16.13 8.77
CA PRO A 142 10.61 -16.24 8.64
C PRO A 142 11.11 -15.63 7.33
N PHE A 143 12.25 -14.94 7.39
CA PHE A 143 12.97 -14.46 6.22
C PHE A 143 13.68 -15.61 5.50
N TYR A 144 13.65 -15.59 4.17
CA TYR A 144 14.43 -16.48 3.31
C TYR A 144 15.09 -15.68 2.21
N GLU A 145 16.36 -15.95 1.92
CA GLU A 145 17.14 -15.19 0.91
C GLU A 145 16.48 -15.21 -0.47
N LYS A 146 15.82 -16.33 -0.83
CA LYS A 146 15.08 -16.49 -2.09
C LYS A 146 14.00 -15.43 -2.34
N ILE A 147 13.51 -14.75 -1.31
CA ILE A 147 12.50 -13.68 -1.43
C ILE A 147 13.08 -12.48 -2.20
N LEU A 148 14.40 -12.27 -2.13
CA LEU A 148 15.10 -11.21 -2.86
C LEU A 148 15.24 -11.50 -4.36
N GLU A 149 14.94 -12.73 -4.77
CA GLU A 149 15.06 -13.22 -6.15
C GLU A 149 13.69 -13.64 -6.68
N HIS A 150 12.66 -12.84 -6.36
CA HIS A 150 11.26 -13.15 -6.66
C HIS A 150 11.04 -13.49 -8.14
N GLU A 151 11.78 -12.86 -9.04
CA GLU A 151 11.65 -13.00 -10.49
C GLU A 151 12.01 -14.41 -10.97
N LYS A 152 12.78 -15.17 -10.18
CA LYS A 152 13.14 -16.55 -10.51
C LYS A 152 12.02 -17.55 -10.26
N TYR A 153 10.97 -17.15 -9.53
CA TYR A 153 9.89 -18.01 -9.05
C TYR A 153 8.50 -17.62 -9.60
N MET A 154 8.46 -16.80 -10.65
CA MET A 154 7.23 -16.32 -11.28
C MET A 154 6.90 -17.11 -12.54
N ASN A 155 5.69 -17.66 -12.62
CA ASN A 155 5.11 -18.26 -13.82
C ASN A 155 5.95 -19.35 -14.52
N ARG A 156 6.81 -20.10 -13.81
CA ARG A 156 7.43 -21.32 -14.36
C ARG A 156 6.64 -22.56 -13.98
N ASN A 157 6.75 -23.61 -14.78
CA ASN A 157 6.10 -24.89 -14.50
C ASN A 157 6.55 -25.43 -13.13
N GLY A 158 5.61 -25.53 -12.19
CA GLY A 158 5.86 -25.95 -10.80
C GLY A 158 6.17 -24.82 -9.80
N ASP A 159 6.18 -23.56 -10.25
CA ASP A 159 6.41 -22.41 -9.38
C ASP A 159 5.20 -22.07 -8.50
N LYS A 160 5.53 -21.51 -7.34
CA LYS A 160 4.59 -21.17 -6.27
C LYS A 160 3.92 -19.79 -6.43
N VAL A 161 4.38 -18.95 -7.36
CA VAL A 161 3.84 -17.59 -7.56
C VAL A 161 3.16 -17.51 -8.92
N GLN A 162 1.82 -17.53 -8.89
CA GLN A 162 0.98 -17.37 -10.06
C GLN A 162 0.70 -15.89 -10.32
N ILE A 163 0.94 -15.41 -11.54
CA ILE A 163 0.65 -14.03 -11.93
C ILE A 163 -0.26 -14.03 -13.15
N SER A 164 -1.38 -13.34 -13.01
CA SER A 164 -2.31 -13.13 -14.12
C SER A 164 -1.64 -12.45 -15.31
N GLN A 165 -1.83 -13.02 -16.50
CA GLN A 165 -1.34 -12.45 -17.76
C GLN A 165 -2.03 -11.12 -18.11
N SER A 166 -3.18 -10.82 -17.51
CA SER A 166 -3.89 -9.55 -17.67
C SER A 166 -3.49 -8.49 -16.65
N MET A 167 -2.54 -8.78 -15.74
CA MET A 167 -2.08 -7.82 -14.75
C MET A 167 -1.29 -6.70 -15.42
N LEU A 168 -1.71 -5.45 -15.21
CA LEU A 168 -1.08 -4.27 -15.84
C LEU A 168 0.38 -4.06 -15.41
N SER A 169 0.74 -4.51 -14.21
CA SER A 169 2.11 -4.48 -13.70
C SER A 169 2.92 -5.75 -14.02
N LEU A 170 2.42 -6.65 -14.88
CA LEU A 170 3.09 -7.92 -15.21
C LEU A 170 4.53 -7.72 -15.69
N ASP A 171 4.72 -6.85 -16.69
CA ASP A 171 6.06 -6.54 -17.21
C ASP A 171 6.97 -6.01 -16.10
N GLN A 172 6.46 -5.24 -15.14
CA GLN A 172 7.28 -4.65 -14.10
C GLN A 172 7.68 -5.66 -13.03
N VAL A 173 6.76 -6.55 -12.64
CA VAL A 173 6.96 -7.49 -11.52
C VAL A 173 7.83 -8.68 -11.90
N THR A 174 7.89 -9.05 -13.17
CA THR A 174 8.73 -10.15 -13.68
C THR A 174 10.21 -9.79 -13.79
N HIS A 175 10.59 -8.53 -13.56
CA HIS A 175 11.99 -8.11 -13.51
C HIS A 175 12.55 -8.22 -12.08
N LYS A 176 13.88 -8.43 -12.00
CA LYS A 176 14.66 -8.21 -10.78
C LYS A 176 14.38 -6.84 -10.20
N ILE A 177 14.34 -6.71 -8.87
CA ILE A 177 14.17 -5.43 -8.19
C ILE A 177 15.15 -4.39 -8.74
N TYR A 178 14.62 -3.22 -9.12
CA TYR A 178 15.36 -2.21 -9.88
C TYR A 178 14.93 -0.79 -9.53
N LYS A 179 15.87 0.16 -9.65
CA LYS A 179 15.70 1.56 -9.20
C LYS A 179 15.11 2.52 -10.25
N LYS A 180 14.97 2.08 -11.51
CA LYS A 180 14.58 2.93 -12.67
C LYS A 180 13.25 3.67 -12.48
N LYS A 181 12.34 3.17 -11.64
CA LYS A 181 10.99 3.74 -11.43
C LYS A 181 10.91 4.71 -10.25
N LEU A 182 11.99 4.94 -9.50
CA LEU A 182 12.01 5.88 -8.38
C LEU A 182 11.75 7.32 -8.87
N HIS A 183 12.55 7.79 -9.82
CA HIS A 183 12.49 9.16 -10.33
C HIS A 183 11.94 9.28 -11.76
N SER A 184 11.25 8.24 -12.26
CA SER A 184 10.74 8.24 -13.63
C SER A 184 9.69 9.32 -13.93
N TRP A 185 9.24 10.05 -12.91
CA TRP A 185 8.29 11.16 -13.02
C TRP A 185 8.92 12.52 -13.31
N ILE A 186 10.23 12.65 -13.16
CA ILE A 186 10.94 13.91 -13.46
C ILE A 186 10.72 14.28 -14.93
N GLY A 187 10.34 15.53 -15.17
CA GLY A 187 10.05 16.06 -16.51
C GLY A 187 8.67 15.71 -17.07
N PHE A 188 7.85 14.93 -16.36
CA PHE A 188 6.50 14.57 -16.83
C PHE A 188 5.45 15.65 -16.56
N TYR A 189 5.56 16.35 -15.43
CA TYR A 189 4.55 17.32 -14.99
C TYR A 189 4.93 18.76 -15.35
N PRO A 190 3.94 19.58 -15.76
CA PRO A 190 4.09 21.03 -15.85
C PRO A 190 4.46 21.67 -14.49
N ASN A 191 5.33 22.67 -14.51
CA ASN A 191 5.80 23.36 -13.29
C ASN A 191 4.68 24.01 -12.47
N ASN A 192 3.61 24.48 -13.10
CA ASN A 192 2.46 25.06 -12.41
C ASN A 192 1.69 24.03 -11.57
N VAL A 193 1.69 22.75 -11.97
CA VAL A 193 1.11 21.66 -11.17
C VAL A 193 2.02 21.34 -9.98
N LEU A 194 3.34 21.21 -10.22
CA LEU A 194 4.31 20.90 -9.17
C LEU A 194 4.34 21.97 -8.06
N LYS A 195 4.21 23.24 -8.41
CA LYS A 195 4.12 24.36 -7.44
C LYS A 195 2.88 24.29 -6.53
N GLN A 196 1.87 23.50 -6.89
CA GLN A 196 0.62 23.37 -6.14
C GLN A 196 0.57 22.10 -5.27
N LEU A 197 1.61 21.26 -5.28
CA LEU A 197 1.60 19.95 -4.60
C LEU A 197 1.21 20.04 -3.12
N ASP A 198 1.71 21.05 -2.41
CA ASP A 198 1.37 21.25 -0.98
C ASP A 198 -0.13 21.48 -0.76
N LYS A 199 -0.81 22.10 -1.74
CA LYS A 199 -2.24 22.38 -1.69
C LYS A 199 -3.07 21.17 -2.13
N ILE A 200 -2.67 20.51 -3.22
CA ILE A 200 -3.49 19.49 -3.89
C ILE A 200 -3.19 18.07 -3.39
N ALA A 201 -2.01 17.86 -2.82
CA ALA A 201 -1.56 16.59 -2.25
C ALA A 201 -0.73 16.79 -0.96
N PRO A 202 -1.30 17.43 0.09
CA PRO A 202 -0.62 17.68 1.35
C PRO A 202 -0.04 16.42 2.02
N MET A 203 -0.63 15.24 1.76
CA MET A 203 -0.12 13.97 2.28
C MET A 203 1.30 13.66 1.84
N LEU A 204 1.82 14.23 0.74
CA LEU A 204 3.22 14.11 0.39
C LEU A 204 4.13 14.55 1.54
N LYS A 205 3.92 15.75 2.08
CA LYS A 205 4.70 16.25 3.22
C LYS A 205 4.45 15.45 4.49
N THR A 206 3.19 15.11 4.77
CA THR A 206 2.81 14.30 5.93
C THR A 206 3.53 12.94 5.93
N LEU A 207 3.77 12.38 4.75
CA LEU A 207 4.45 11.10 4.55
C LEU A 207 5.95 11.27 4.28
N GLY A 208 6.54 12.43 4.56
CA GLY A 208 7.98 12.67 4.48
C GLY A 208 8.54 12.94 3.08
N TYR A 209 7.71 13.09 2.05
CA TYR A 209 8.17 13.44 0.70
C TYR A 209 8.42 14.94 0.57
N ASP A 210 9.62 15.31 0.11
CA ASP A 210 9.96 16.68 -0.23
C ASP A 210 9.25 17.14 -1.52
N THR A 211 8.42 18.17 -1.39
CA THR A 211 7.66 18.82 -2.46
C THR A 211 8.32 20.08 -3.00
N ASN A 212 9.34 20.60 -2.32
CA ASN A 212 10.07 21.82 -2.71
C ASN A 212 11.19 21.51 -3.71
N SER A 213 11.83 20.34 -3.59
CA SER A 213 12.88 19.92 -4.53
C SER A 213 12.31 19.40 -5.85
N THR A 214 12.97 19.78 -6.95
CA THR A 214 12.72 19.23 -8.29
C THR A 214 13.18 17.78 -8.42
N ILE A 215 14.17 17.38 -7.61
CA ILE A 215 14.74 16.03 -7.54
C ILE A 215 14.85 15.65 -6.06
N PRO A 216 13.76 15.19 -5.42
CA PRO A 216 13.79 14.81 -4.01
C PRO A 216 14.71 13.59 -3.81
N SER A 217 15.49 13.61 -2.73
CA SER A 217 16.25 12.44 -2.30
C SER A 217 15.33 11.52 -1.49
N TYR A 218 15.26 10.26 -1.89
CA TYR A 218 14.48 9.24 -1.18
C TYR A 218 15.29 8.50 -0.10
N GLU A 219 16.62 8.71 -0.04
CA GLU A 219 17.49 8.07 0.96
C GLU A 219 17.20 8.55 2.38
N LYS A 220 16.58 9.73 2.51
CA LYS A 220 16.23 10.36 3.79
C LYS A 220 14.78 10.11 4.20
N LEU A 221 14.04 9.24 3.50
CA LEU A 221 12.65 8.95 3.87
C LEU A 221 12.59 8.26 5.24
N PRO A 222 11.73 8.73 6.15
CA PRO A 222 11.65 8.19 7.49
C PRO A 222 10.99 6.80 7.49
N ILE A 223 11.18 6.06 8.58
CA ILE A 223 10.26 4.99 8.95
C ILE A 223 9.06 5.65 9.61
N ILE A 224 7.86 5.41 9.08
CA ILE A 224 6.61 5.92 9.67
C ILE A 224 6.15 4.95 10.76
N CYS A 225 5.95 5.45 11.98
CA CYS A 225 5.36 4.71 13.08
C CYS A 225 4.34 5.58 13.83
N ARG A 226 3.44 4.95 14.58
CA ARG A 226 2.46 5.67 15.42
C ARG A 226 3.13 6.32 16.63
N ASP A 227 4.02 5.57 17.30
CA ASP A 227 4.74 6.03 18.48
C ASP A 227 6.25 5.92 18.24
N LYS A 228 7.03 6.82 18.86
CA LYS A 228 8.50 6.89 18.78
C LYS A 228 9.24 5.62 19.27
N GLN A 229 8.52 4.57 19.66
CA GLN A 229 9.07 3.32 20.16
C GLN A 229 8.56 2.15 19.35
N THR A 230 9.32 1.79 18.33
CA THR A 230 9.32 0.41 17.84
C THR A 230 10.77 -0.06 17.89
N LEU A 231 11.14 -0.78 18.95
CA LEU A 231 12.45 -1.40 19.09
C LEU A 231 12.63 -2.42 17.96
N TYR A 232 13.51 -2.13 17.00
CA TYR A 232 13.96 -3.09 16.01
C TYR A 232 15.34 -3.62 16.43
N ASN A 233 15.42 -4.90 16.82
CA ASN A 233 16.68 -5.60 17.08
C ASN A 233 17.69 -4.88 18.01
N GLY A 234 17.24 -4.14 19.02
CA GLY A 234 18.13 -3.39 19.91
C GLY A 234 18.85 -2.22 19.24
N VAL A 235 18.49 -1.86 18.01
CA VAL A 235 18.91 -0.66 17.30
C VAL A 235 17.76 0.34 17.38
N GLU A 236 18.02 1.48 18.01
CA GLU A 236 17.11 2.63 17.97
C GLU A 236 17.09 3.20 16.54
N GLU A 237 16.27 2.64 15.65
CA GLU A 237 15.90 3.36 14.44
C GLU A 237 14.88 4.43 14.81
N SER A 238 15.28 5.69 14.76
CA SER A 238 14.40 6.83 14.99
C SER A 238 13.28 6.83 13.95
N CYS A 239 12.06 6.50 14.37
CA CYS A 239 10.87 6.60 13.53
C CYS A 239 10.20 7.98 13.68
N GLU A 240 9.63 8.49 12.61
CA GLU A 240 8.84 9.71 12.65
C GLU A 240 7.39 9.38 12.98
N ALA A 241 6.91 9.93 14.10
CA ALA A 241 5.52 9.86 14.48
C ALA A 241 4.72 10.79 13.57
N VAL A 242 3.92 10.20 12.68
CA VAL A 242 3.04 10.97 11.80
C VAL A 242 1.66 11.03 12.44
N LYS A 243 1.20 12.25 12.76
CA LYS A 243 -0.19 12.49 13.17
C LYS A 243 -1.03 12.63 11.91
N PHE A 244 -1.98 11.72 11.74
CA PHE A 244 -2.97 11.73 10.67
C PHE A 244 -4.25 12.40 11.14
#